data_AF-A0A5C6EKW5-F1
#
_entry.id   AF-A0A5C6EKW5-F1
#
_cell.length_a   1.000
_cell.length_b   1.000
_cell.length_c   1.000
_cell.angle_alpha   90.00
_cell.angle_beta   90.00
_cell.angle_gamma   90.00
#
_symmetry.space_group_name_H-M   'P 1'
#
loop_
_entity.id
_entity.type
_entity.pdbx_description
1 polymer ?
#
loop_
_entity_poly.entity_id
_entity_poly.type
_entity_poly.pdbx_seq_one_letter_code
_entity_poly.pdbx_strand_id
1 'polypeptide(L)'
;MSSVPYPKSCVWYVEARSGKDSDAVRSVGSAVCVRLKRASDEQPRKYLLTCSHVVRAKSADGRPAAGALLPFILCWAPGRGFVPIKDSSDWPSEADCGVWTAKVVDVFNRATDGVAADDLEESRDWVLLDVEQADFQDYPSVMSWAEPDDAGISIVGFPAGAALWKPSMIVESLSADSFRREVSASSPALTLLTSPEETAPGMSGGGLFNQDGGFSGLHRAQSVAARQTSGIRAKHIEQELGGRGYTAISAQPSAVQRDEDPVVEARPTAEFFQFVQDAGSMYAKVAYGVVLLPIVAYFAGVASPFPNETFMGIAASIAAFFSLMFAFQLWLHGETTKKRRDKLLVRNGVAALICVVLYTGLFSMFVVIDDRQGSKEVVGFRYQPDIEIVRGSQSPPLTDRQLLENFEGEPERIWTKFSLAITRMGMLAGWMLMWFLLTITIGVFLCDSWLRQRKTN
;
A
#
# COMPACT_ATOMS: atom_id res chain seq x y z
N MET A 1 9.93 11.51 -8.86
CA MET A 1 9.34 10.21 -9.24
C MET A 1 9.68 9.24 -8.13
N SER A 2 8.76 8.39 -7.71
CA SER A 2 9.09 7.37 -6.72
C SER A 2 10.10 6.39 -7.32
N SER A 3 11.28 6.24 -6.71
CA SER A 3 12.23 5.19 -7.10
C SER A 3 11.56 3.84 -6.80
N VAL A 4 11.24 3.10 -7.86
CA VAL A 4 10.87 1.69 -7.72
C VAL A 4 12.14 0.95 -7.37
N PRO A 5 12.16 0.08 -6.35
CA PRO A 5 13.36 -0.63 -5.97
C PRO A 5 13.77 -1.66 -7.02
N TYR A 6 15.06 -1.98 -7.11
CA TYR A 6 15.52 -3.12 -7.90
C TYR A 6 15.14 -4.45 -7.20
N PRO A 7 14.78 -5.53 -7.94
CA PRO A 7 14.69 -5.65 -9.40
C PRO A 7 13.37 -5.16 -10.03
N LYS A 8 12.37 -4.75 -9.25
CA LYS A 8 11.08 -4.25 -9.77
C LYS A 8 11.25 -3.10 -10.79
N SER A 9 12.26 -2.27 -10.60
CA SER A 9 12.58 -1.12 -11.47
C SER A 9 12.99 -1.48 -12.90
N CYS A 10 13.34 -2.74 -13.18
CA CYS A 10 13.69 -3.21 -14.53
C CYS A 10 12.56 -4.02 -15.18
N VAL A 11 11.42 -4.23 -14.51
CA VAL A 11 10.30 -5.03 -15.03
C VAL A 11 9.16 -4.10 -15.48
N TRP A 12 8.75 -4.28 -16.73
CA TRP A 12 7.80 -3.45 -17.47
C TRP A 12 6.49 -4.20 -17.71
N TYR A 13 5.37 -3.49 -17.65
CA TYR A 13 4.10 -4.09 -18.04
C TYR A 13 3.95 -3.97 -19.57
N VAL A 14 3.47 -5.04 -20.20
CA VAL A 14 3.29 -5.10 -21.66
C VAL A 14 1.86 -5.49 -22.00
N GLU A 15 1.28 -4.76 -22.95
CA GLU A 15 0.00 -5.07 -23.58
C GLU A 15 0.17 -5.06 -25.10
N ALA A 16 -0.12 -6.16 -25.75
CA ALA A 16 -0.13 -6.28 -27.19
C ALA A 16 -1.56 -6.38 -27.72
N ARG A 17 -1.84 -5.71 -28.85
CA ARG A 17 -3.18 -5.61 -29.42
C ARG A 17 -3.24 -5.85 -30.92
N SER A 18 -4.37 -6.39 -31.39
CA SER A 18 -4.65 -6.56 -32.83
C SER A 18 -5.02 -5.25 -33.53
N GLY A 19 -5.50 -4.27 -32.77
CA GLY A 19 -5.99 -2.97 -33.23
C GLY A 19 -5.90 -1.91 -32.13
N LYS A 20 -6.23 -0.67 -32.46
CA LYS A 20 -6.21 0.45 -31.50
C LYS A 20 -7.49 0.56 -30.68
N ASP A 21 -8.56 -0.06 -31.16
CA ASP A 21 -9.90 0.03 -30.57
C ASP A 21 -10.03 -0.79 -29.29
N SER A 22 -11.06 -0.51 -28.48
CA SER A 22 -11.35 -1.27 -27.27
C SER A 22 -11.70 -2.74 -27.53
N ASP A 23 -12.28 -3.08 -28.68
CA ASP A 23 -12.63 -4.47 -29.02
C ASP A 23 -11.45 -5.29 -29.58
N ALA A 24 -10.25 -4.70 -29.67
CA ALA A 24 -9.07 -5.41 -30.16
C ALA A 24 -8.77 -6.64 -29.30
N VAL A 25 -8.32 -7.73 -29.94
CA VAL A 25 -7.75 -8.87 -29.25
C VAL A 25 -6.53 -8.40 -28.48
N ARG A 26 -6.48 -8.69 -27.18
CA ARG A 26 -5.40 -8.26 -26.28
C ARG A 26 -4.66 -9.45 -25.70
N SER A 27 -3.35 -9.32 -25.58
CA SER A 27 -2.49 -10.19 -24.77
C SER A 27 -1.69 -9.32 -23.83
N VAL A 28 -1.54 -9.74 -22.58
CA VAL A 28 -0.92 -8.95 -21.52
C VAL A 28 0.12 -9.77 -20.78
N GLY A 29 1.16 -9.10 -20.31
CA GLY A 29 2.24 -9.73 -19.58
C GLY A 29 3.19 -8.71 -18.99
N SER A 30 4.37 -9.21 -18.66
CA SER A 30 5.50 -8.46 -18.14
C SER A 30 6.68 -8.58 -19.12
N ALA A 31 7.64 -7.68 -19.03
CA ALA A 31 8.90 -7.76 -19.77
C ALA A 31 10.05 -7.28 -18.89
N VAL A 32 11.26 -7.73 -19.18
CA VAL A 32 12.46 -7.38 -18.42
C VAL A 32 13.36 -6.50 -19.28
N CYS A 33 13.77 -5.35 -18.76
CA CYS A 33 14.71 -4.46 -19.42
C CYS A 33 16.12 -5.06 -19.35
N VAL A 34 16.68 -5.40 -20.51
CA VAL A 34 18.00 -6.00 -20.66
C VAL A 34 18.91 -5.12 -21.49
N ARG A 35 20.22 -5.16 -21.23
CA ARG A 35 21.22 -4.41 -22.00
C ARG A 35 22.00 -5.37 -22.89
N LEU A 36 21.97 -5.13 -24.19
CA LEU A 36 22.62 -5.95 -25.21
C LEU A 36 23.50 -5.08 -26.11
N LYS A 37 24.54 -5.66 -26.70
CA LYS A 37 25.36 -5.01 -27.73
C LYS A 37 25.38 -5.90 -28.98
N ARG A 38 25.03 -5.35 -30.14
CA ARG A 38 25.26 -6.05 -31.42
C ARG A 38 26.67 -5.77 -31.92
N ALA A 39 27.21 -6.65 -32.74
CA ALA A 39 28.52 -6.44 -33.38
C ALA A 39 28.56 -5.13 -34.21
N SER A 40 27.43 -4.71 -34.78
CA SER A 40 27.28 -3.47 -35.54
C SER A 40 27.18 -2.21 -34.70
N ASP A 41 26.87 -2.33 -33.41
CA ASP A 41 26.49 -1.19 -32.58
C ASP A 41 27.74 -0.64 -31.88
N GLU A 42 27.94 0.68 -31.95
CA GLU A 42 29.04 1.35 -31.24
C GLU A 42 28.89 1.20 -29.72
N GLN A 43 27.65 1.38 -29.23
CA GLN A 43 27.31 1.35 -27.81
C GLN A 43 26.25 0.27 -27.51
N PRO A 44 26.30 -0.37 -26.32
CA PRO A 44 25.22 -1.24 -25.88
C PRO A 44 23.90 -0.49 -25.74
N ARG A 45 22.81 -1.12 -26.19
CA ARG A 45 21.45 -0.59 -26.15
C ARG A 45 20.57 -1.43 -25.22
N LYS A 46 19.56 -0.81 -24.61
CA LYS A 46 18.53 -1.47 -23.81
C LYS A 46 17.39 -1.96 -24.71
N TYR A 47 16.83 -3.10 -24.34
CA TYR A 47 15.72 -3.81 -24.98
C TYR A 47 14.77 -4.34 -23.90
N LEU A 48 13.53 -4.64 -24.27
CA LEU A 48 12.62 -5.40 -23.41
C LEU A 48 12.58 -6.86 -23.87
N LEU A 49 12.77 -7.77 -22.93
CA LEU A 49 12.74 -9.21 -23.14
C LEU A 49 11.47 -9.78 -22.48
N THR A 50 10.64 -10.50 -23.23
CA THR A 50 9.37 -11.06 -22.72
C THR A 50 9.08 -12.43 -23.33
N CYS A 51 8.02 -13.10 -22.88
CA CYS A 51 7.56 -14.33 -23.50
C CYS A 51 6.86 -14.06 -24.83
N SER A 52 7.05 -14.93 -25.81
CA SER A 52 6.48 -14.72 -27.16
C SER A 52 4.95 -14.69 -27.14
N HIS A 53 4.33 -15.46 -26.24
CA HIS A 53 2.87 -15.49 -26.08
C HIS A 53 2.27 -14.19 -25.52
N VAL A 54 3.08 -13.33 -24.89
CA VAL A 54 2.64 -12.00 -24.41
C VAL A 54 2.35 -11.06 -25.59
N VAL A 55 2.98 -11.29 -26.75
CA VAL A 55 2.84 -10.45 -27.95
C VAL A 55 2.13 -11.14 -29.11
N ARG A 56 1.53 -12.30 -28.86
CA ARG A 56 0.78 -13.09 -29.85
C ARG A 56 -0.68 -13.22 -29.45
N ALA A 57 -1.54 -13.31 -30.46
CA ALA A 57 -2.92 -13.76 -30.26
C ALA A 57 -2.94 -15.22 -29.80
N LYS A 58 -4.06 -15.64 -29.21
CA LYS A 58 -4.37 -17.07 -29.11
C LYS A 58 -4.66 -17.60 -30.51
N SER A 59 -4.30 -18.85 -30.78
CA SER A 59 -4.71 -19.54 -32.01
C SER A 59 -6.22 -19.77 -32.03
N ALA A 60 -6.75 -20.17 -33.19
CA ALA A 60 -8.18 -20.44 -33.37
C ALA A 60 -8.73 -21.54 -32.43
N ASP A 61 -7.88 -22.50 -32.03
CA ASP A 61 -8.20 -23.54 -31.04
C ASP A 61 -7.97 -23.09 -29.58
N GLY A 62 -7.68 -21.81 -29.36
CA GLY A 62 -7.54 -21.20 -28.04
C GLY A 62 -6.19 -21.43 -27.36
N ARG A 63 -5.22 -22.09 -28.02
CA ARG A 63 -3.88 -22.27 -27.44
C ARG A 63 -3.15 -20.91 -27.33
N PRO A 64 -2.53 -20.62 -26.19
CA PRO A 64 -1.65 -19.46 -26.06
C PRO A 64 -0.43 -19.62 -26.97
N ALA A 65 0.22 -18.51 -27.34
CA ALA A 65 1.47 -18.48 -28.13
C ALA A 65 1.38 -18.86 -29.62
N ALA A 66 0.33 -19.55 -30.07
CA ALA A 66 0.25 -20.10 -31.42
C ALA A 66 -0.36 -19.15 -32.48
N GLY A 67 -1.01 -18.07 -32.05
CA GLY A 67 -1.59 -17.09 -32.97
C GLY A 67 -0.58 -16.15 -33.63
N ALA A 68 -1.11 -15.28 -34.48
CA ALA A 68 -0.34 -14.23 -35.15
C ALA A 68 0.25 -13.23 -34.15
N LEU A 69 1.35 -12.57 -34.55
CA LEU A 69 1.92 -11.46 -33.78
C LEU A 69 0.94 -10.29 -33.77
N LEU A 70 0.77 -9.68 -32.61
CA LEU A 70 -0.06 -8.50 -32.43
C LEU A 70 0.75 -7.25 -32.79
N PRO A 71 0.32 -6.44 -33.77
CA PRO A 71 1.14 -5.37 -34.35
C PRO A 71 1.32 -4.15 -33.44
N PHE A 72 0.44 -3.99 -32.44
CA PHE A 72 0.46 -2.84 -31.54
C PHE A 72 0.91 -3.26 -30.15
N ILE A 73 2.19 -3.04 -29.83
CA ILE A 73 2.77 -3.40 -28.53
C ILE A 73 3.01 -2.13 -27.72
N LEU A 74 2.40 -2.10 -26.54
CA LEU A 74 2.48 -1.01 -25.58
C LEU A 74 3.24 -1.48 -24.34
N CYS A 75 4.07 -0.59 -23.79
CA CYS A 75 4.91 -0.86 -22.64
C CYS A 75 4.77 0.26 -21.62
N TRP A 76 4.49 -0.08 -20.36
CA TRP A 76 4.38 0.87 -19.26
C TRP A 76 5.61 0.76 -18.37
N ALA A 77 6.21 1.92 -18.13
CA ALA A 77 7.40 2.02 -17.31
C ALA A 77 7.09 1.78 -15.83
N PRO A 78 7.95 1.05 -15.09
CA PRO A 78 7.78 0.89 -13.65
C PRO A 78 7.81 2.24 -12.94
N GLY A 79 6.92 2.45 -11.98
CA GLY A 79 6.87 3.67 -11.18
C GLY A 79 6.16 4.85 -11.85
N ARG A 80 5.61 4.66 -13.05
CA ARG A 80 4.78 5.66 -13.74
C ARG A 80 3.30 5.37 -13.54
N GLY A 81 2.48 6.40 -13.70
CA GLY A 81 1.03 6.27 -13.62
C GLY A 81 0.47 5.44 -14.79
N PHE A 82 -0.45 4.53 -14.49
CA PHE A 82 -1.16 3.75 -15.48
C PHE A 82 -2.12 4.65 -16.25
N VAL A 83 -1.93 4.70 -17.57
CA VAL A 83 -2.84 5.36 -18.50
C VAL A 83 -3.53 4.28 -19.32
N PRO A 84 -4.83 4.02 -19.08
CA PRO A 84 -5.57 3.07 -19.90
C PRO A 84 -5.77 3.63 -21.30
N ILE A 85 -5.58 2.79 -22.31
CA ILE A 85 -5.92 3.13 -23.69
C ILE A 85 -7.43 3.14 -23.85
N LYS A 86 -8.00 4.33 -23.99
CA LYS A 86 -9.38 4.54 -24.44
C LYS A 86 -9.39 4.52 -25.97
N ASP A 87 -10.57 4.48 -26.58
CA ASP A 87 -10.77 4.25 -28.03
C ASP A 87 -9.86 5.09 -28.96
N SER A 88 -9.82 4.70 -30.24
CA SER A 88 -8.85 5.05 -31.29
C SER A 88 -8.20 6.44 -31.34
N SER A 89 -8.77 7.48 -30.73
CA SER A 89 -8.17 8.82 -30.61
C SER A 89 -7.03 8.92 -29.60
N ASP A 90 -6.96 8.03 -28.61
CA ASP A 90 -6.07 8.17 -27.44
C ASP A 90 -4.82 7.28 -27.53
N TRP A 91 -4.40 6.91 -28.75
CA TRP A 91 -3.14 6.20 -28.93
C TRP A 91 -2.00 7.10 -28.45
N PRO A 92 -1.06 6.62 -27.60
CA PRO A 92 0.02 7.46 -27.10
C PRO A 92 0.83 7.96 -28.30
N SER A 93 0.64 9.24 -28.63
CA SER A 93 1.37 9.90 -29.71
C SER A 93 2.78 10.28 -29.24
N GLU A 94 2.98 10.42 -27.92
CA GLU A 94 4.24 10.88 -27.32
C GLU A 94 4.46 10.26 -25.92
N ALA A 95 5.71 10.28 -25.46
CA ALA A 95 6.21 9.65 -24.23
C ALA A 95 5.60 10.19 -22.91
N ASP A 96 4.83 11.29 -22.99
CA ASP A 96 4.35 12.08 -21.85
C ASP A 96 3.40 11.34 -20.90
N CYS A 97 2.83 10.21 -21.33
CA CYS A 97 1.88 9.44 -20.53
C CYS A 97 2.50 8.25 -19.78
N GLY A 98 3.82 8.03 -19.86
CA GLY A 98 4.46 6.86 -19.27
C GLY A 98 4.12 5.52 -19.96
N VAL A 99 3.57 5.61 -21.19
CA VAL A 99 3.25 4.48 -22.07
C VAL A 99 4.02 4.65 -23.36
N TRP A 100 4.72 3.61 -23.78
CA TRP A 100 5.56 3.60 -24.96
C TRP A 100 5.19 2.50 -25.92
N THR A 101 5.61 2.66 -27.17
CA THR A 101 5.39 1.69 -28.23
C THR A 101 6.64 0.87 -28.45
N ALA A 102 6.49 -0.44 -28.57
CA ALA A 102 7.59 -1.33 -28.89
C ALA A 102 7.36 -2.07 -30.22
N LYS A 103 8.45 -2.52 -30.84
CA LYS A 103 8.45 -3.38 -32.02
C LYS A 103 9.23 -4.64 -31.74
N VAL A 104 8.75 -5.74 -32.29
CA VAL A 104 9.48 -7.00 -32.26
C VAL A 104 10.68 -6.91 -33.21
N VAL A 105 11.90 -7.00 -32.67
CA VAL A 105 13.14 -6.95 -33.47
C VAL A 105 13.79 -8.30 -33.67
N ASP A 106 13.53 -9.24 -32.76
CA ASP A 106 13.95 -10.62 -32.94
C ASP A 106 12.95 -11.59 -32.31
N VAL A 107 12.71 -12.70 -33.00
CA VAL A 107 11.84 -13.78 -32.54
C VAL A 107 12.54 -15.09 -32.85
N PHE A 108 12.46 -16.01 -31.91
CA PHE A 108 12.86 -17.38 -32.19
C PHE A 108 12.02 -17.99 -33.34
N ASN A 109 10.75 -17.60 -33.47
CA ASN A 109 9.83 -18.11 -34.49
C ASN A 109 9.20 -16.97 -35.31
N ARG A 110 9.79 -16.63 -36.47
CA ARG A 110 9.46 -15.45 -37.29
C ARG A 110 8.19 -15.59 -38.15
N ALA A 111 7.48 -16.71 -38.10
CA ALA A 111 6.27 -16.85 -38.91
C ALA A 111 5.27 -15.74 -38.54
N THR A 112 5.00 -14.86 -39.50
CA THR A 112 3.98 -13.81 -39.42
C THR A 112 2.59 -14.43 -39.30
N ASP A 113 2.41 -15.62 -39.85
CA ASP A 113 1.11 -16.24 -40.11
C ASP A 113 0.71 -17.27 -39.03
N GLY A 114 1.21 -17.08 -37.81
CA GLY A 114 1.04 -18.04 -36.70
C GLY A 114 2.10 -19.14 -36.72
N VAL A 115 2.20 -19.87 -35.62
CA VAL A 115 3.14 -20.99 -35.46
C VAL A 115 2.32 -22.24 -35.22
N ALA A 116 2.59 -23.33 -35.95
CA ALA A 116 1.93 -24.59 -35.66
C ALA A 116 2.20 -24.98 -34.21
N ALA A 117 1.16 -25.42 -33.50
CA ALA A 117 1.26 -25.59 -32.05
C ALA A 117 2.34 -26.60 -31.63
N ASP A 118 2.62 -27.59 -32.49
CA ASP A 118 3.64 -28.61 -32.24
C ASP A 118 5.08 -28.09 -32.46
N ASP A 119 5.23 -26.95 -33.14
CA ASP A 119 6.52 -26.29 -33.39
C ASP A 119 6.89 -25.27 -32.30
N LEU A 120 5.98 -25.02 -31.34
CA LEU A 120 6.24 -24.14 -30.21
C LEU A 120 6.99 -24.88 -29.11
N GLU A 121 8.30 -24.96 -29.26
CA GLU A 121 9.17 -25.42 -28.18
C GLU A 121 9.14 -24.41 -27.03
N GLU A 122 8.87 -24.90 -25.82
CA GLU A 122 8.73 -24.06 -24.62
C GLU A 122 9.97 -23.22 -24.29
N SER A 123 11.15 -23.76 -24.58
CA SER A 123 12.46 -23.10 -24.42
C SER A 123 12.61 -21.84 -25.29
N ARG A 124 11.82 -21.76 -26.36
CA ARG A 124 11.88 -20.74 -27.40
C ARG A 124 10.73 -19.73 -27.32
N ASP A 125 9.91 -19.81 -26.28
CA ASP A 125 8.81 -18.88 -26.02
C ASP A 125 9.30 -17.55 -25.43
N TRP A 126 10.19 -16.88 -26.16
CA TRP A 126 10.70 -15.55 -25.82
C TRP A 126 10.84 -14.68 -27.08
N VAL A 127 10.82 -13.36 -26.87
CA VAL A 127 10.89 -12.36 -27.92
C VAL A 127 11.64 -11.12 -27.42
N LEU A 128 12.37 -10.47 -28.32
CA LEU A 128 13.08 -9.22 -28.05
C LEU A 128 12.31 -8.05 -28.65
N LEU A 129 12.01 -7.06 -27.81
CA LEU A 129 11.29 -5.85 -28.17
C LEU A 129 12.22 -4.64 -28.13
N ASP A 130 12.17 -3.83 -29.17
CA ASP A 130 12.81 -2.53 -29.24
C ASP A 130 11.80 -1.42 -28.96
N VAL A 131 12.14 -0.54 -28.03
CA VAL A 131 11.34 0.64 -27.67
C VAL A 131 11.97 1.84 -28.36
N GLU A 132 11.20 2.54 -29.18
CA GLU A 132 11.71 3.59 -30.06
C GLU A 132 12.06 4.89 -29.32
N GLN A 133 11.45 5.10 -28.15
CA GLN A 133 11.63 6.29 -27.34
C GLN A 133 13.06 6.37 -26.78
N ALA A 134 13.73 7.50 -27.00
CA ALA A 134 15.14 7.67 -26.66
C ALA A 134 15.41 7.60 -25.14
N ASP A 135 14.48 8.12 -24.34
CA ASP A 135 14.53 8.11 -22.88
C ASP A 135 14.38 6.71 -22.26
N PHE A 136 13.96 5.70 -23.03
CA PHE A 136 14.05 4.30 -22.60
C PHE A 136 15.46 3.89 -22.22
N GLN A 137 16.46 4.46 -22.92
CA GLN A 137 17.86 4.14 -22.67
C GLN A 137 18.34 4.62 -21.30
N ASP A 138 17.56 5.43 -20.58
CA ASP A 138 17.86 5.91 -19.23
C ASP A 138 17.30 5.00 -18.12
N TYR A 139 16.38 4.07 -18.45
CA TYR A 139 15.72 3.24 -17.43
C TYR A 139 16.61 2.10 -16.90
N PRO A 140 16.45 1.67 -15.63
CA PRO A 140 17.19 0.54 -15.11
C PRO A 140 17.01 -0.73 -15.96
N SER A 141 18.12 -1.42 -16.22
CA SER A 141 18.13 -2.76 -16.80
C SER A 141 18.61 -3.77 -15.75
N VAL A 142 18.50 -5.06 -16.06
CA VAL A 142 19.11 -6.11 -15.22
C VAL A 142 20.59 -5.84 -14.99
N MET A 143 21.06 -6.06 -13.77
CA MET A 143 22.46 -5.80 -13.41
C MET A 143 23.38 -6.90 -13.94
N SER A 144 22.97 -8.16 -13.82
CA SER A 144 23.75 -9.31 -14.27
C SER A 144 22.84 -10.39 -14.84
N TRP A 145 23.38 -11.13 -15.80
CA TRP A 145 22.83 -12.41 -16.24
C TRP A 145 23.41 -13.49 -15.32
N ALA A 146 22.54 -14.22 -14.63
CA ALA A 146 22.93 -15.16 -13.60
C ALA A 146 22.34 -16.55 -13.85
N GLU A 147 22.98 -17.55 -13.25
CA GLU A 147 22.34 -18.85 -13.08
C GLU A 147 21.41 -18.78 -11.87
N PRO A 148 20.26 -19.47 -11.89
CA PRO A 148 19.42 -19.57 -10.72
C PRO A 148 20.18 -20.33 -9.62
N ASP A 149 20.21 -19.77 -8.42
CA ASP A 149 20.78 -20.42 -7.24
C ASP A 149 19.76 -21.35 -6.55
N ASP A 150 20.26 -22.18 -5.63
CA ASP A 150 19.41 -23.05 -4.79
C ASP A 150 18.82 -22.28 -3.59
N ALA A 151 19.27 -21.04 -3.37
CA ALA A 151 18.89 -20.24 -2.22
C ALA A 151 17.48 -19.64 -2.38
N GLY A 152 17.01 -19.51 -3.62
CA GLY A 152 15.61 -19.25 -3.94
C GLY A 152 15.46 -18.28 -5.09
N ILE A 153 14.37 -18.43 -5.82
CA ILE A 153 14.06 -17.57 -6.96
C ILE A 153 12.88 -16.66 -6.57
N SER A 154 13.01 -15.37 -6.88
CA SER A 154 11.90 -14.43 -6.88
C SER A 154 11.38 -14.23 -8.30
N ILE A 155 10.06 -14.15 -8.45
CA ILE A 155 9.38 -13.87 -9.70
C ILE A 155 8.82 -12.47 -9.63
N VAL A 156 9.25 -11.60 -10.54
CA VAL A 156 8.82 -10.21 -10.57
C VAL A 156 8.02 -9.95 -11.84
N GLY A 157 6.78 -9.50 -11.67
CA GLY A 157 5.85 -9.24 -12.77
C GLY A 157 4.58 -8.53 -12.31
N PHE A 158 3.57 -8.47 -13.18
CA PHE A 158 2.32 -7.77 -12.94
C PHE A 158 1.14 -8.74 -12.83
N PRO A 159 0.88 -9.30 -11.64
CA PRO A 159 -0.25 -10.21 -11.46
C PRO A 159 -1.58 -9.51 -11.74
N ALA A 160 -2.46 -10.20 -12.46
CA ALA A 160 -3.73 -9.70 -13.01
C ALA A 160 -3.60 -8.54 -14.03
N GLY A 161 -2.39 -8.09 -14.35
CA GLY A 161 -2.13 -7.00 -15.28
C GLY A 161 -2.90 -5.71 -14.95
N ALA A 162 -3.37 -5.02 -15.99
CA ALA A 162 -4.10 -3.76 -15.85
C ALA A 162 -5.49 -3.86 -15.17
N ALA A 163 -6.01 -5.07 -14.91
CA ALA A 163 -7.36 -5.24 -14.33
C ALA A 163 -7.50 -4.64 -12.93
N LEU A 164 -6.39 -4.49 -12.20
CA LEU A 164 -6.36 -3.95 -10.84
C LEU A 164 -6.08 -2.45 -10.78
N TRP A 165 -5.72 -1.82 -11.91
CA TRP A 165 -5.27 -0.43 -11.92
C TRP A 165 -6.37 0.52 -12.34
N LYS A 166 -6.46 1.62 -11.60
CA LYS A 166 -7.24 2.80 -11.97
C LYS A 166 -6.35 3.80 -12.70
N PRO A 167 -6.92 4.69 -13.52
CA PRO A 167 -6.14 5.76 -14.14
C PRO A 167 -5.28 6.50 -13.10
N SER A 168 -4.01 6.76 -13.45
CA SER A 168 -3.01 7.40 -12.60
C SER A 168 -2.49 6.57 -11.40
N MET A 169 -2.96 5.34 -11.18
CA MET A 169 -2.31 4.45 -10.22
C MET A 169 -0.90 4.11 -10.69
N ILE A 170 0.07 4.03 -9.78
CA ILE A 170 1.44 3.67 -10.13
C ILE A 170 1.46 2.22 -10.62
N VAL A 171 2.06 2.00 -11.79
CA VAL A 171 2.37 0.68 -12.33
C VAL A 171 3.52 0.10 -11.51
N GLU A 172 3.19 -0.78 -10.58
CA GLU A 172 4.14 -1.45 -9.70
C GLU A 172 4.10 -2.96 -9.92
N SER A 173 5.26 -3.56 -10.18
CA SER A 173 5.41 -5.01 -10.25
C SER A 173 5.43 -5.60 -8.85
N LEU A 174 4.84 -6.77 -8.67
CA LEU A 174 4.90 -7.54 -7.43
C LEU A 174 6.03 -8.58 -7.52
N SER A 175 6.65 -8.86 -6.37
CA SER A 175 7.57 -9.99 -6.21
C SER A 175 6.80 -11.12 -5.56
N ALA A 176 6.87 -12.32 -6.14
CA ALA A 176 6.49 -13.56 -5.49
C ALA A 176 7.80 -14.30 -5.18
N ASP A 177 8.03 -14.64 -3.92
CA ASP A 177 9.33 -15.09 -3.44
C ASP A 177 9.29 -16.59 -3.11
N SER A 178 10.41 -17.13 -2.64
CA SER A 178 10.49 -18.50 -2.10
C SER A 178 10.23 -19.63 -3.12
N PHE A 179 10.39 -19.38 -4.42
CA PHE A 179 10.34 -20.46 -5.41
C PHE A 179 11.59 -21.33 -5.33
N ARG A 180 11.37 -22.63 -5.22
CA ARG A 180 12.44 -23.62 -5.31
C ARG A 180 12.62 -24.05 -6.75
N ARG A 181 13.88 -24.13 -7.16
CA ARG A 181 14.25 -24.65 -8.46
C ARG A 181 14.22 -26.18 -8.43
N GLU A 182 13.58 -26.75 -9.43
CA GLU A 182 13.72 -28.16 -9.79
C GLU A 182 14.53 -28.27 -11.08
N VAL A 183 15.68 -28.94 -10.99
CA VAL A 183 16.54 -29.19 -12.14
C VAL A 183 15.96 -30.36 -12.93
N SER A 184 15.35 -30.07 -14.08
CA SER A 184 14.98 -31.12 -15.03
C SER A 184 16.17 -31.44 -15.93
N ALA A 185 16.66 -32.68 -15.88
CA ALA A 185 17.71 -33.14 -16.78
C ALA A 185 17.27 -33.19 -18.25
N SER A 186 15.96 -33.33 -18.52
CA SER A 186 15.42 -33.44 -19.87
C SER A 186 15.25 -32.08 -20.57
N SER A 187 15.22 -30.98 -19.83
CA SER A 187 14.97 -29.63 -20.37
C SER A 187 15.98 -28.62 -19.84
N PRO A 188 17.26 -28.66 -20.27
CA PRO A 188 18.31 -27.80 -19.74
C PRO A 188 18.07 -26.30 -19.99
N ALA A 189 17.19 -25.96 -20.95
CA ALA A 189 16.76 -24.60 -21.26
C ALA A 189 15.69 -24.04 -20.30
N LEU A 190 15.01 -24.91 -19.55
CA LEU A 190 13.91 -24.54 -18.66
C LEU A 190 14.33 -24.64 -17.19
N THR A 191 13.71 -23.81 -16.37
CA THR A 191 13.73 -23.90 -14.90
C THR A 191 12.34 -24.29 -14.47
N LEU A 192 12.18 -25.46 -13.84
CA LEU A 192 10.93 -25.81 -13.17
C LEU A 192 10.93 -25.17 -11.79
N LEU A 193 9.79 -24.62 -11.39
CA LEU A 193 9.63 -23.86 -10.16
C LEU A 193 8.50 -24.48 -9.34
N THR A 194 8.79 -24.78 -8.08
CA THR A 194 7.79 -25.22 -7.10
C THR A 194 7.70 -24.24 -5.95
N SER A 195 6.46 -23.86 -5.61
CA SER A 195 6.15 -22.93 -4.52
C SER A 195 4.71 -23.16 -4.04
N PRO A 196 4.40 -22.92 -2.75
CA PRO A 196 3.02 -22.78 -2.30
C PRO A 196 2.35 -21.50 -2.82
N GLU A 197 3.13 -20.51 -3.28
CA GLU A 197 2.59 -19.27 -3.84
C GLU A 197 2.08 -19.48 -5.28
N GLU A 198 0.91 -18.93 -5.58
CA GLU A 198 0.33 -18.97 -6.92
C GLU A 198 0.86 -17.80 -7.76
N THR A 199 1.34 -18.08 -8.97
CA THR A 199 1.57 -17.04 -9.96
C THR A 199 0.25 -16.72 -10.67
N ALA A 200 0.03 -15.45 -10.98
CA ALA A 200 -1.22 -15.01 -11.61
C ALA A 200 -1.04 -14.72 -13.11
N PRO A 201 -2.13 -14.78 -13.91
CA PRO A 201 -2.13 -14.24 -15.27
C PRO A 201 -1.56 -12.81 -15.30
N GLY A 202 -0.75 -12.47 -16.30
CA GLY A 202 -0.06 -11.18 -16.39
C GLY A 202 1.40 -11.18 -15.88
N MET A 203 1.81 -12.18 -15.09
CA MET A 203 3.22 -12.35 -14.69
C MET A 203 4.09 -13.02 -15.77
N SER A 204 3.50 -13.53 -16.86
CA SER A 204 4.24 -14.09 -17.99
C SER A 204 5.19 -13.07 -18.60
N GLY A 205 6.42 -13.50 -18.91
CA GLY A 205 7.50 -12.61 -19.37
C GLY A 205 8.14 -11.78 -18.26
N GLY A 206 7.70 -11.94 -17.01
CA GLY A 206 8.33 -11.37 -15.83
C GLY A 206 9.71 -11.97 -15.61
N GLY A 207 10.54 -11.29 -14.82
CA GLY A 207 11.89 -11.76 -14.54
C GLY A 207 11.93 -12.75 -13.39
N LEU A 208 12.74 -13.80 -13.55
CA LEU A 208 13.22 -14.65 -12.47
C LEU A 208 14.52 -14.05 -11.96
N PHE A 209 14.60 -13.75 -10.67
CA PHE A 209 15.77 -13.17 -10.04
C PHE A 209 16.26 -14.09 -8.92
N ASN A 210 17.58 -14.25 -8.81
CA ASN A 210 18.19 -14.96 -7.69
C ASN A 210 18.28 -14.05 -6.45
N GLN A 211 18.83 -14.53 -5.34
CA GLN A 211 18.88 -13.73 -4.09
C GLN A 211 19.75 -12.47 -4.20
N ASP A 212 20.76 -12.49 -5.07
CA ASP A 212 21.62 -11.33 -5.35
C ASP A 212 20.97 -10.34 -6.34
N GLY A 213 19.74 -10.63 -6.81
CA GLY A 213 19.03 -9.84 -7.81
C GLY A 213 19.56 -10.05 -9.24
N GLY A 214 20.37 -11.09 -9.49
CA GLY A 214 20.80 -11.48 -10.83
C GLY A 214 19.66 -12.08 -11.65
N PHE A 215 19.55 -11.66 -12.91
CA PHE A 215 18.51 -12.13 -13.82
C PHE A 215 18.78 -13.58 -14.24
N SER A 216 17.94 -14.49 -13.76
CA SER A 216 18.05 -15.94 -13.91
C SER A 216 17.18 -16.52 -15.03
N GLY A 217 16.21 -15.75 -15.54
CA GLY A 217 15.36 -16.19 -16.64
C GLY A 217 14.04 -15.43 -16.77
N LEU A 218 13.20 -15.87 -17.72
CA LEU A 218 11.85 -15.36 -17.89
C LEU A 218 10.84 -16.33 -17.29
N HIS A 219 9.90 -15.82 -16.51
CA HIS A 219 8.77 -16.58 -16.01
C HIS A 219 7.76 -16.84 -17.12
N ARG A 220 7.34 -18.09 -17.29
CA ARG A 220 6.22 -18.49 -18.15
C ARG A 220 5.04 -18.85 -17.25
N ALA A 221 3.98 -18.05 -17.27
CA ALA A 221 2.82 -18.35 -16.44
C ALA A 221 2.10 -19.63 -16.88
N GLN A 222 1.36 -20.19 -15.93
CA GLN A 222 0.70 -21.49 -16.01
C GLN A 222 -0.38 -21.59 -17.10
N SER A 223 -0.56 -22.81 -17.61
CA SER A 223 -1.91 -23.31 -17.87
C SER A 223 -2.46 -23.88 -16.56
N VAL A 224 -3.72 -23.53 -16.23
CA VAL A 224 -4.42 -23.87 -14.97
C VAL A 224 -4.37 -25.36 -14.62
N ALA A 225 -4.11 -26.23 -15.60
CA ALA A 225 -4.12 -27.68 -15.44
C ALA A 225 -2.84 -28.27 -14.79
N ALA A 226 -1.69 -27.59 -14.80
CA ALA A 226 -0.42 -28.26 -14.49
C ALA A 226 0.16 -28.01 -13.08
N ARG A 227 -0.23 -26.96 -12.34
CA ARG A 227 0.38 -26.50 -11.06
C ARG A 227 1.91 -26.33 -11.05
N GLN A 228 2.61 -26.71 -12.12
CA GLN A 228 4.03 -26.52 -12.32
C GLN A 228 4.21 -25.18 -13.01
N THR A 229 4.98 -24.31 -12.35
CA THR A 229 5.42 -23.05 -12.93
C THR A 229 6.76 -23.32 -13.61
N SER A 230 6.97 -22.81 -14.82
CA SER A 230 8.24 -22.94 -15.51
C SER A 230 8.77 -21.59 -15.95
N GLY A 231 10.06 -21.53 -16.24
CA GLY A 231 10.67 -20.36 -16.83
C GLY A 231 11.81 -20.72 -17.78
N ILE A 232 12.14 -19.80 -18.66
CA ILE A 232 13.21 -19.95 -19.64
C ILE A 232 14.49 -19.41 -19.01
N ARG A 233 15.55 -20.20 -18.97
CA ARG A 233 16.82 -19.81 -18.32
C ARG A 233 17.48 -18.64 -19.05
N ALA A 234 17.98 -17.67 -18.29
CA ALA A 234 18.71 -16.51 -18.81
C ALA A 234 19.89 -16.94 -19.69
N LYS A 235 20.67 -17.94 -19.26
CA LYS A 235 21.80 -18.48 -20.03
C LYS A 235 21.40 -19.09 -21.38
N HIS A 236 20.24 -19.75 -21.44
CA HIS A 236 19.75 -20.29 -22.71
C HIS A 236 19.39 -19.15 -23.68
N ILE A 237 18.68 -18.13 -23.18
CA ILE A 237 18.33 -16.93 -23.96
C ILE A 237 19.61 -16.21 -24.42
N GLU A 238 20.61 -16.06 -23.53
CA GLU A 238 21.90 -15.44 -23.84
C GLU A 238 22.64 -16.18 -24.95
N GLN A 239 22.69 -17.51 -24.92
CA GLN A 239 23.31 -18.32 -25.96
C GLN A 239 22.63 -18.14 -27.33
N GLU A 240 21.29 -18.15 -27.35
CA GLU A 240 20.51 -17.95 -28.57
C GLU A 240 20.67 -16.53 -29.13
N LEU A 241 20.69 -15.51 -28.27
CA LEU A 241 21.00 -14.13 -28.64
C LEU A 241 22.44 -14.01 -29.20
N GLY A 242 23.40 -14.72 -28.60
CA GLY A 242 24.77 -14.86 -29.08
C GLY A 242 24.84 -15.38 -30.51
N GLY A 243 24.10 -16.44 -30.83
CA GLY A 243 23.98 -16.99 -32.18
C GLY A 243 23.40 -16.01 -33.20
N ARG A 244 22.71 -14.96 -32.74
CA ARG A 244 22.10 -13.90 -33.56
C ARG A 244 22.94 -12.61 -33.59
N GLY A 245 24.14 -12.63 -33.01
CA GLY A 245 25.08 -11.52 -33.03
C GLY A 245 24.84 -10.47 -31.93
N TYR A 246 24.07 -10.82 -30.89
CA TYR A 246 23.95 -10.01 -29.68
C TYR A 246 24.91 -10.50 -28.59
N THR A 247 25.42 -9.61 -27.77
CA THR A 247 26.17 -9.92 -26.56
C THR A 247 25.47 -9.31 -25.37
N ALA A 248 25.14 -10.13 -24.38
CA ALA A 248 24.58 -9.66 -23.12
C ALA A 248 25.60 -8.83 -22.36
N ILE A 249 25.21 -7.62 -21.93
CA ILE A 249 26.08 -6.74 -21.16
C ILE A 249 25.54 -6.71 -19.73
N SER A 250 26.23 -7.40 -18.83
CA SER A 250 26.04 -7.19 -17.39
C SER A 250 26.51 -5.78 -17.07
N ALA A 251 25.66 -4.99 -16.42
CA ALA A 251 26.13 -3.79 -15.79
C ALA A 251 27.16 -4.23 -14.75
N GLN A 252 28.39 -3.74 -14.83
CA GLN A 252 29.17 -3.71 -13.61
C GLN A 252 28.30 -2.95 -12.61
N PRO A 253 28.14 -3.43 -11.37
CA PRO A 253 27.75 -2.56 -10.29
C PRO A 253 28.86 -1.53 -10.26
N SER A 254 28.71 -0.49 -11.09
CA SER A 254 29.30 0.79 -10.82
C SER A 254 28.95 0.96 -9.36
N ALA A 255 29.92 1.32 -8.54
CA ALA A 255 29.62 1.87 -7.24
C ALA A 255 28.83 3.17 -7.48
N VAL A 256 27.62 3.07 -8.04
CA VAL A 256 26.43 3.74 -7.58
C VAL A 256 26.54 3.53 -6.10
N GLN A 257 27.16 4.52 -5.47
CA GLN A 257 26.94 4.80 -4.08
C GLN A 257 25.47 4.45 -3.89
N ARG A 258 25.17 3.54 -2.97
CA ARG A 258 23.93 3.67 -2.24
C ARG A 258 24.01 5.04 -1.56
N ASP A 259 23.93 6.12 -2.33
CA ASP A 259 23.22 7.31 -1.92
C ASP A 259 21.91 6.69 -1.51
N GLU A 260 21.76 6.58 -0.18
CA GLU A 260 20.53 6.19 0.45
C GLU A 260 19.45 6.91 -0.35
N ASP A 261 18.70 6.14 -1.16
CA ASP A 261 17.69 6.68 -2.04
C ASP A 261 16.95 7.72 -1.22
N PRO A 262 16.80 8.98 -1.69
CA PRO A 262 16.02 9.96 -0.96
C PRO A 262 14.69 9.27 -0.71
N VAL A 263 14.45 8.89 0.56
CA VAL A 263 13.32 8.08 0.97
C VAL A 263 12.14 8.79 0.34
N VAL A 264 11.58 8.19 -0.71
CA VAL A 264 10.41 8.75 -1.34
C VAL A 264 9.37 8.56 -0.27
N GLU A 265 9.12 9.64 0.47
CA GLU A 265 8.18 9.68 1.59
C GLU A 265 6.86 9.13 1.04
N ALA A 266 6.62 7.84 1.29
CA ALA A 266 5.33 7.26 1.11
C ALA A 266 4.39 8.19 1.87
N ARG A 267 3.36 8.68 1.17
CA ARG A 267 2.46 9.67 1.78
C ARG A 267 1.99 9.07 3.11
N PRO A 268 2.23 9.72 4.25
CA PRO A 268 2.11 9.08 5.56
C PRO A 268 0.69 8.56 5.84
N THR A 269 -0.27 9.11 5.11
CA THR A 269 -1.68 8.71 5.11
C THR A 269 -1.91 7.36 4.42
N ALA A 270 -1.23 7.05 3.32
CA ALA A 270 -1.38 5.78 2.60
C ALA A 270 -0.92 4.59 3.44
N GLU A 271 0.23 4.72 4.11
CA GLU A 271 0.74 3.69 5.03
C GLU A 271 -0.16 3.52 6.25
N PHE A 272 -0.75 4.61 6.76
CA PHE A 272 -1.73 4.52 7.84
C PHE A 272 -2.97 3.72 7.42
N PHE A 273 -3.51 3.99 6.23
CA PHE A 273 -4.65 3.23 5.73
C PHE A 273 -4.28 1.78 5.43
N GLN A 274 -3.06 1.49 4.98
CA GLN A 274 -2.58 0.12 4.84
C GLN A 274 -2.51 -0.60 6.20
N PHE A 275 -1.98 0.06 7.24
CA PHE A 275 -1.97 -0.45 8.61
C PHE A 275 -3.39 -0.73 9.14
N VAL A 276 -4.35 0.14 8.84
CA VAL A 276 -5.76 -0.01 9.23
C VAL A 276 -6.47 -1.11 8.41
N GLN A 277 -6.12 -1.25 7.13
CA GLN A 277 -6.68 -2.22 6.18
C GLN A 277 -6.13 -3.64 6.34
N ASP A 278 -5.00 -3.81 7.03
CA ASP A 278 -4.48 -5.11 7.49
C ASP A 278 -5.40 -5.69 8.61
N ALA A 279 -6.68 -5.87 8.26
CA ALA A 279 -7.81 -6.18 9.12
C ALA A 279 -7.72 -7.56 9.80
N GLY A 280 -6.82 -8.42 9.32
CA GLY A 280 -6.47 -9.69 9.97
C GLY A 280 -5.56 -9.52 11.19
N SER A 281 -4.84 -8.40 11.31
CA SER A 281 -3.91 -8.18 12.41
C SER A 281 -4.63 -7.86 13.72
N MET A 282 -4.14 -8.41 14.83
CA MET A 282 -4.63 -8.08 16.18
C MET A 282 -4.54 -6.56 16.46
N TYR A 283 -3.57 -5.87 15.86
CA TYR A 283 -3.34 -4.44 16.05
C TYR A 283 -4.42 -3.56 15.42
N ALA A 284 -4.90 -3.90 14.22
CA ALA A 284 -6.02 -3.19 13.60
C ALA A 284 -7.28 -3.27 14.48
N LYS A 285 -7.56 -4.45 15.07
CA LYS A 285 -8.70 -4.63 16.00
C LYS A 285 -8.57 -3.74 17.24
N VAL A 286 -7.38 -3.62 17.82
CA VAL A 286 -7.14 -2.72 18.96
C VAL A 286 -7.30 -1.26 18.53
N ALA A 287 -6.77 -0.86 17.37
CA ALA A 287 -6.94 0.49 16.84
C ALA A 287 -8.43 0.87 16.66
N TYR A 288 -9.24 -0.01 16.08
CA TYR A 288 -10.69 0.20 15.97
C TYR A 288 -11.35 0.31 17.35
N GLY A 289 -10.96 -0.56 18.30
CA GLY A 289 -11.45 -0.50 19.67
C GLY A 289 -11.20 0.85 20.35
N VAL A 290 -10.01 1.43 20.16
CA VAL A 290 -9.65 2.75 20.71
C VAL A 290 -10.51 3.87 20.13
N VAL A 291 -10.81 3.84 18.83
CA VAL A 291 -11.65 4.86 18.19
C VAL A 291 -13.11 4.75 18.66
N LEU A 292 -13.59 3.55 18.97
CA LEU A 292 -14.96 3.30 19.43
C LEU A 292 -15.15 3.46 20.96
N LEU A 293 -14.07 3.42 21.73
CA LEU A 293 -14.09 3.52 23.19
C LEU A 293 -14.85 4.75 23.74
N PRO A 294 -14.74 5.97 23.16
CA PRO A 294 -15.55 7.12 23.59
C PRO A 294 -17.07 6.91 23.45
N ILE A 295 -17.51 6.17 22.42
CA ILE A 295 -18.92 5.82 22.20
C ILE A 295 -19.38 4.79 23.25
N VAL A 296 -18.51 3.84 23.62
CA VAL A 296 -18.80 2.91 24.72
C VAL A 296 -18.93 3.67 26.05
N ALA A 297 -18.06 4.65 26.29
CA ALA A 297 -18.12 5.48 27.49
C ALA A 297 -19.41 6.33 27.56
N TYR A 298 -19.94 6.73 26.40
CA TYR A 298 -21.28 7.33 26.28
C TYR A 298 -22.36 6.37 26.80
N PHE A 299 -22.41 5.13 26.31
CA PHE A 299 -23.40 4.15 26.78
C PHE A 299 -23.22 3.76 28.25
N ALA A 300 -22.01 3.86 28.78
CA ALA A 300 -21.73 3.66 30.21
C ALA A 300 -22.13 4.88 31.08
N GLY A 301 -22.60 5.98 30.48
CA GLY A 301 -23.02 7.18 31.20
C GLY A 301 -21.87 8.01 31.79
N VAL A 302 -20.63 7.83 31.31
CA VAL A 302 -19.44 8.53 31.82
C VAL A 302 -19.07 9.75 30.96
N ALA A 303 -19.67 9.89 29.78
CA ALA A 303 -19.45 11.00 28.88
C ALA A 303 -19.85 12.35 29.50
N SER A 304 -19.17 13.41 29.07
CA SER A 304 -19.51 14.78 29.47
C SER A 304 -20.93 15.09 29.02
N PRO A 305 -21.83 15.55 29.91
CA PRO A 305 -23.20 15.87 29.54
C PRO A 305 -23.32 17.11 28.66
N PHE A 306 -22.35 18.02 28.73
CA PHE A 306 -22.32 19.24 27.93
C PHE A 306 -21.48 19.06 26.65
N PRO A 307 -21.92 19.61 25.49
CA PRO A 307 -23.24 20.23 25.23
C PRO A 307 -24.35 19.21 25.00
N ASN A 308 -23.99 17.99 24.60
CA ASN A 308 -24.87 16.84 24.46
C ASN A 308 -23.99 15.58 24.53
N GLU A 309 -24.39 14.58 25.31
CA GLU A 309 -23.61 13.35 25.51
C GLU A 309 -23.28 12.62 24.19
N THR A 310 -24.22 12.58 23.24
CA THR A 310 -24.02 11.96 21.92
C THR A 310 -22.97 12.73 21.10
N PHE A 311 -23.10 14.05 21.05
CA PHE A 311 -22.13 14.90 20.36
C PHE A 311 -20.72 14.70 20.93
N MET A 312 -20.61 14.60 22.26
CA MET A 312 -19.34 14.40 22.95
C MET A 312 -18.68 13.05 22.63
N GLY A 313 -19.48 11.98 22.54
CA GLY A 313 -18.99 10.67 22.09
C GLY A 313 -18.42 10.74 20.66
N ILE A 314 -19.16 11.33 19.73
CA ILE A 314 -18.74 11.48 18.32
C ILE A 314 -17.49 12.35 18.20
N ALA A 315 -17.46 13.51 18.84
CA ALA A 315 -16.34 14.43 18.80
C ALA A 315 -15.06 13.80 19.37
N ALA A 316 -15.17 13.07 20.49
CA ALA A 316 -14.05 12.36 21.08
C ALA A 316 -13.55 11.21 20.18
N SER A 317 -14.44 10.48 19.51
CA SER A 317 -14.05 9.45 18.54
C SER A 317 -13.33 10.02 17.32
N ILE A 318 -13.79 11.15 16.77
CA ILE A 318 -13.11 11.84 15.68
C ILE A 318 -11.73 12.32 16.13
N ALA A 319 -11.63 12.93 17.32
CA ALA A 319 -10.36 13.35 17.88
C ALA A 319 -9.42 12.17 18.12
N ALA A 320 -9.92 11.03 18.62
CA ALA A 320 -9.14 9.80 18.78
C ALA A 320 -8.61 9.31 17.43
N PHE A 321 -9.43 9.27 16.38
CA PHE A 321 -8.99 8.88 15.03
C PHE A 321 -7.82 9.75 14.53
N PHE A 322 -7.96 11.09 14.59
CA PHE A 322 -6.88 12.00 14.17
C PHE A 322 -5.64 11.90 15.08
N SER A 323 -5.83 11.66 16.37
CA SER A 323 -4.72 11.47 17.32
C SER A 323 -3.94 10.19 17.02
N LEU A 324 -4.63 9.13 16.63
CA LEU A 324 -4.02 7.85 16.24
C LEU A 324 -3.21 8.02 14.95
N MET A 325 -3.78 8.69 13.96
CA MET A 325 -3.07 9.03 12.72
C MET A 325 -1.84 9.90 12.99
N PHE A 326 -1.96 10.89 13.88
CA PHE A 326 -0.84 11.73 14.29
C PHE A 326 0.24 10.94 15.03
N ALA A 327 -0.14 10.02 15.92
CA ALA A 327 0.80 9.14 16.61
C ALA A 327 1.56 8.23 15.61
N PHE A 328 0.86 7.72 14.60
CA PHE A 328 1.45 6.92 13.51
C PHE A 328 2.41 7.76 12.66
N GLN A 329 2.05 9.00 12.31
CA GLN A 329 2.96 9.89 11.57
C GLN A 329 4.21 10.26 12.35
N LEU A 330 4.06 10.63 13.64
CA LEU A 330 5.18 10.89 14.54
C LEU A 330 6.11 9.68 14.66
N TRP A 331 5.53 8.48 14.60
CA TRP A 331 6.29 7.25 14.64
C TRP A 331 7.10 7.01 13.36
N LEU A 332 6.46 7.14 12.19
CA LEU A 332 7.09 6.92 10.89
C LEU A 332 8.22 7.91 10.59
N HIS A 333 7.99 9.21 10.87
CA HIS A 333 8.94 10.27 10.52
C HIS A 333 10.01 10.49 11.59
N GLY A 334 9.80 9.92 12.77
CA GLY A 334 10.74 10.05 13.85
C GLY A 334 11.85 9.03 13.73
N GLU A 335 13.09 9.48 13.47
CA GLU A 335 14.33 8.84 13.97
C GLU A 335 14.39 8.84 15.52
N THR A 336 13.23 8.71 16.16
CA THR A 336 13.11 8.72 17.59
C THR A 336 13.74 7.43 18.10
N THR A 337 14.90 7.59 18.72
CA THR A 337 15.55 6.51 19.45
C THR A 337 14.55 5.83 20.37
N LYS A 338 14.67 4.50 20.55
CA LYS A 338 13.80 3.71 21.44
C LYS A 338 13.54 4.40 22.78
N LYS A 339 14.58 5.00 23.37
CA LYS A 339 14.51 5.79 24.63
C LYS A 339 13.51 6.95 24.57
N ARG A 340 13.46 7.71 23.48
CA ARG A 340 12.54 8.85 23.32
C ARG A 340 11.09 8.37 23.20
N ARG A 341 10.88 7.22 22.55
CA ARG A 341 9.56 6.60 22.38
C ARG A 341 9.02 6.07 23.70
N ASP A 342 9.84 5.35 24.46
CA ASP A 342 9.50 4.89 25.81
C ASP A 342 9.17 6.07 26.74
N LYS A 343 9.95 7.16 26.67
CA LYS A 343 9.70 8.38 27.46
C LYS A 343 8.39 9.06 27.07
N LEU A 344 8.05 9.13 25.78
CA LEU A 344 6.78 9.68 25.30
C LEU A 344 5.60 8.84 25.78
N LEU A 345 5.71 7.51 25.69
CA LEU A 345 4.68 6.58 26.15
C LEU A 345 4.42 6.74 27.66
N VAL A 346 5.47 6.73 28.48
CA VAL A 346 5.34 6.90 29.95
C VAL A 346 4.76 8.28 30.28
N ARG A 347 5.28 9.35 29.66
CA ARG A 347 4.81 10.72 29.93
C ARG A 347 3.34 10.89 29.59
N ASN A 348 2.92 10.46 28.40
CA ASN A 348 1.53 10.62 27.96
C ASN A 348 0.60 9.69 28.75
N GLY A 349 1.04 8.48 29.12
CA GLY A 349 0.27 7.57 29.96
C GLY A 349 0.03 8.13 31.37
N VAL A 350 1.05 8.69 32.02
CA VAL A 350 0.92 9.36 33.32
C VAL A 350 0.02 10.59 33.21
N ALA A 351 0.19 11.41 32.17
CA ALA A 351 -0.65 12.58 31.95
C ALA A 351 -2.13 12.20 31.70
N ALA A 352 -2.39 11.13 30.94
CA ALA A 352 -3.73 10.61 30.72
C ALA A 352 -4.36 10.16 32.04
N LEU A 353 -3.61 9.45 32.89
CA LEU A 353 -4.09 9.02 34.22
C LEU A 353 -4.45 10.22 35.11
N ILE A 354 -3.62 11.26 35.13
CA ILE A 354 -3.93 12.51 35.85
C ILE A 354 -5.21 13.15 35.30
N CYS A 355 -5.37 13.20 33.98
CA CYS A 355 -6.58 13.74 33.36
C CYS A 355 -7.84 12.94 33.72
N VAL A 356 -7.75 11.61 33.81
CA VAL A 356 -8.86 10.75 34.28
C VAL A 356 -9.24 11.15 35.71
N VAL A 357 -8.28 11.23 36.64
CA VAL A 357 -8.56 11.60 38.04
C VAL A 357 -9.17 12.99 38.15
N LEU A 358 -8.62 13.98 37.43
CA LEU A 358 -9.13 15.34 37.43
C LEU A 358 -10.54 15.42 36.83
N TYR A 359 -10.78 14.74 35.70
CA TYR A 359 -12.10 14.70 35.08
C TYR A 359 -13.12 14.02 35.98
N THR A 360 -12.80 12.89 36.60
CA THR A 360 -13.70 12.22 37.56
C THR A 360 -14.00 13.12 38.75
N GLY A 361 -13.02 13.86 39.26
CA GLY A 361 -13.23 14.86 40.31
C GLY A 361 -14.18 15.97 39.88
N LEU A 362 -13.96 16.57 38.71
CA LEU A 362 -14.85 17.59 38.15
C LEU A 362 -16.26 17.06 37.90
N PHE A 363 -16.38 15.85 37.34
CA PHE A 363 -17.64 15.19 37.09
C PHE A 363 -18.41 14.97 38.40
N SER A 364 -17.74 14.45 39.43
CA SER A 364 -18.36 14.24 40.75
C SER A 364 -18.78 15.53 41.45
N MET A 365 -18.10 16.65 41.21
CA MET A 365 -18.40 17.93 41.85
C MET A 365 -19.47 18.74 41.11
N PHE A 366 -19.47 18.69 39.77
CA PHE A 366 -20.24 19.60 38.94
C PHE A 366 -21.31 18.93 38.10
N VAL A 367 -21.51 17.61 38.20
CA VAL A 367 -22.61 16.92 37.52
C VAL A 367 -23.63 16.44 38.52
N VAL A 368 -24.88 16.86 38.33
CA VAL A 368 -26.04 16.44 39.11
C VAL A 368 -27.00 15.69 38.19
N ILE A 369 -27.56 14.58 38.67
CA ILE A 369 -28.58 13.82 37.93
C ILE A 369 -29.94 14.43 38.28
N ASP A 370 -30.69 14.90 37.28
CA ASP A 370 -32.09 15.29 37.42
C ASP A 370 -32.97 14.04 37.27
N ASP A 371 -33.49 13.54 38.38
CA ASP A 371 -34.32 12.33 38.42
C ASP A 371 -35.64 12.48 37.61
N ARG A 372 -36.12 13.71 37.34
CA ARG A 372 -37.35 13.90 36.54
C ARG A 372 -37.14 13.62 35.07
N GLN A 373 -36.02 14.07 34.54
CA GLN A 373 -35.69 13.96 33.12
C GLN A 373 -34.74 12.79 32.83
N GLY A 374 -34.11 12.24 33.86
CA GLY A 374 -33.00 11.29 33.73
C GLY A 374 -31.77 11.91 33.08
N SER A 375 -31.72 13.24 32.96
CA SER A 375 -30.60 13.97 32.35
C SER A 375 -29.54 14.29 33.40
N LYS A 376 -28.30 14.40 32.93
CA LYS A 376 -27.17 14.89 33.73
C LYS A 376 -26.97 16.37 33.42
N GLU A 377 -27.03 17.20 34.45
CA GLU A 377 -26.86 18.65 34.31
C GLU A 377 -25.52 19.10 34.90
N VAL A 378 -24.84 19.99 34.17
CA VAL A 378 -23.61 20.63 34.67
C VAL A 378 -23.97 21.87 35.48
N VAL A 379 -23.57 21.88 36.74
CA VAL A 379 -23.78 23.00 37.67
C VAL A 379 -22.58 23.95 37.72
N GLY A 380 -22.80 25.16 38.20
CA GLY A 380 -21.76 26.18 38.37
C GLY A 380 -21.22 26.22 39.80
N PHE A 381 -20.07 26.85 40.01
CA PHE A 381 -19.50 27.06 41.36
C PHE A 381 -19.97 28.35 42.05
N ARG A 382 -20.79 29.17 41.38
CA ARG A 382 -21.29 30.45 41.92
C ARG A 382 -22.77 30.64 41.57
N TYR A 383 -23.60 30.81 42.59
CA TYR A 383 -25.04 31.07 42.46
C TYR A 383 -25.32 32.50 42.00
N GLN A 384 -26.51 32.73 41.44
CA GLN A 384 -27.02 34.08 41.29
C GLN A 384 -27.35 34.71 42.66
N PRO A 385 -27.25 36.04 42.83
CA PRO A 385 -27.43 36.68 44.14
C PRO A 385 -28.80 36.44 44.79
N ASP A 386 -29.87 36.43 43.99
CA ASP A 386 -31.25 36.16 44.42
C ASP A 386 -31.43 34.70 44.88
N ILE A 387 -30.81 33.76 44.17
CA ILE A 387 -30.82 32.33 44.51
C ILE A 387 -30.05 32.06 45.79
N GLU A 388 -28.96 32.77 46.04
CA GLU A 388 -28.18 32.67 47.28
C GLU A 388 -29.02 33.07 48.50
N ILE A 389 -29.87 34.10 48.36
CA ILE A 389 -30.82 34.52 49.40
C ILE A 389 -31.90 33.43 49.63
N VAL A 390 -32.52 32.94 48.55
CA VAL A 390 -33.55 31.88 48.64
C VAL A 390 -32.99 30.62 49.30
N ARG A 391 -31.78 30.18 48.90
CA ARG A 391 -31.10 29.02 49.49
C ARG A 391 -30.79 29.23 50.97
N GLY A 392 -30.33 30.42 51.36
CA GLY A 392 -29.99 30.75 52.75
C GLY A 392 -31.20 30.91 53.68
N SER A 393 -32.38 31.19 53.12
CA SER A 393 -33.63 31.32 53.89
C SER A 393 -34.25 30.01 54.35
N GLN A 394 -33.79 28.87 53.82
CA GLN A 394 -34.27 27.54 54.21
C GLN A 394 -33.30 26.85 55.17
N SER A 395 -33.83 26.11 56.14
CA SER A 395 -33.04 25.31 57.09
C SER A 395 -33.55 23.87 57.10
N PRO A 396 -32.83 22.90 56.51
CA PRO A 396 -31.48 23.02 55.93
C PRO A 396 -31.45 23.78 54.58
N PRO A 397 -30.30 24.36 54.18
CA PRO A 397 -30.14 24.99 52.88
C PRO A 397 -30.46 24.02 51.74
N LEU A 398 -31.10 24.52 50.69
CA LEU A 398 -31.41 23.73 49.50
C LEU A 398 -30.13 23.17 48.86
N THR A 399 -30.18 21.91 48.47
CA THR A 399 -29.14 21.24 47.67
C THR A 399 -29.23 21.64 46.20
N ASP A 400 -28.13 21.51 45.45
CA ASP A 400 -28.10 21.85 44.01
C ASP A 400 -29.14 21.08 43.20
N ARG A 401 -29.39 19.83 43.59
CA ARG A 401 -30.44 18.99 43.01
C ARG A 401 -31.84 19.58 43.26
N GLN A 402 -32.15 19.98 44.48
CA GLN A 402 -33.44 20.60 44.80
C GLN A 402 -33.61 21.95 44.09
N LEU A 403 -32.54 22.71 43.92
CA LEU A 403 -32.57 23.94 43.14
C LEU A 403 -32.91 23.64 41.66
N LEU A 404 -32.28 22.64 41.04
CA LEU A 404 -32.63 22.21 39.68
C LEU A 404 -34.11 21.79 39.58
N GLU A 405 -34.61 21.01 40.54
CA GLU A 405 -36.02 20.58 40.57
C GLU A 405 -37.00 21.76 40.72
N ASN A 406 -36.63 22.80 41.47
CA ASN A 406 -37.44 24.00 41.71
C ASN A 406 -37.44 24.99 40.54
N PHE A 407 -36.36 25.04 39.76
CA PHE A 407 -36.19 25.95 38.63
C PHE A 407 -36.28 25.21 37.27
N GLU A 408 -37.13 24.18 37.21
CA GLU A 408 -37.48 23.43 35.98
C GLU A 408 -36.27 22.87 35.20
N GLY A 409 -35.17 22.58 35.88
CA GLY A 409 -33.95 22.07 35.25
C GLY A 409 -33.23 23.11 34.40
N GLU A 410 -33.34 24.42 34.71
CA GLU A 410 -32.61 25.48 34.01
C GLU A 410 -31.39 25.98 34.82
N PRO A 411 -30.16 25.43 34.61
CA PRO A 411 -28.97 25.84 35.36
C PRO A 411 -28.69 27.34 35.30
N GLU A 412 -29.01 27.99 34.18
CA GLU A 412 -28.73 29.40 33.95
C GLU A 412 -29.56 30.34 34.84
N ARG A 413 -30.68 29.88 35.41
CA ARG A 413 -31.44 30.62 36.42
C ARG A 413 -30.84 30.51 37.82
N ILE A 414 -30.09 29.44 38.10
CA ILE A 414 -29.56 29.10 39.43
C ILE A 414 -28.14 29.64 39.61
N TRP A 415 -27.28 29.43 38.60
CA TRP A 415 -25.86 29.78 38.64
C TRP A 415 -25.54 30.93 37.69
N THR A 416 -24.47 31.66 38.01
CA THR A 416 -23.98 32.72 37.11
C THR A 416 -23.52 32.12 35.78
N LYS A 417 -23.78 32.81 34.67
CA LYS A 417 -23.33 32.38 33.33
C LYS A 417 -21.83 32.13 33.26
N PHE A 418 -21.04 32.94 33.96
CA PHE A 418 -19.58 32.79 34.02
C PHE A 418 -19.14 31.49 34.72
N SER A 419 -19.74 31.17 35.87
CA SER A 419 -19.39 29.95 36.60
C SER A 419 -19.78 28.70 35.81
N LEU A 420 -20.95 28.70 35.18
CA LEU A 420 -21.38 27.62 34.26
C LEU A 420 -20.47 27.49 33.04
N ALA A 421 -20.09 28.60 32.41
CA ALA A 421 -19.22 28.57 31.25
C ALA A 421 -17.86 27.93 31.59
N ILE A 422 -17.27 28.29 32.73
CA ILE A 422 -16.00 27.71 33.18
C ILE A 422 -16.14 26.22 33.48
N THR A 423 -17.16 25.78 34.21
CA THR A 423 -17.32 24.36 34.55
C THR A 423 -17.56 23.51 33.31
N ARG A 424 -18.46 23.97 32.42
CA ARG A 424 -18.74 23.32 31.13
C ARG A 424 -17.50 23.22 30.24
N MET A 425 -16.75 24.32 30.07
CA MET A 425 -15.53 24.32 29.27
C MET A 425 -14.39 23.50 29.90
N GLY A 426 -14.27 23.51 31.23
CA GLY A 426 -13.29 22.71 31.96
C GLY A 426 -13.54 21.22 31.81
N MET A 427 -14.80 20.77 31.95
CA MET A 427 -15.18 19.39 31.72
C MET A 427 -14.94 18.96 30.27
N LEU A 428 -15.35 19.80 29.31
CA LEU A 428 -15.12 19.56 27.88
C LEU A 428 -13.62 19.41 27.56
N ALA A 429 -12.80 20.35 28.00
CA ALA A 429 -11.36 20.33 27.77
C ALA A 429 -10.70 19.13 28.44
N GLY A 430 -11.06 18.82 29.68
CA GLY A 430 -10.56 17.66 30.42
C GLY A 430 -10.89 16.35 29.70
N TRP A 431 -12.13 16.19 29.23
CA TRP A 431 -12.57 15.02 28.47
C TRP A 431 -11.79 14.85 27.16
N MET A 432 -11.68 15.91 26.36
CA MET A 432 -10.97 15.85 25.07
C MET A 432 -9.48 15.58 25.24
N LEU A 433 -8.85 16.23 26.22
CA LEU A 433 -7.44 16.03 26.53
C LEU A 433 -7.15 14.61 27.01
N MET A 434 -8.01 14.06 27.85
CA MET A 434 -7.92 12.67 28.33
C MET A 434 -7.89 11.68 27.14
N TRP A 435 -8.87 11.79 26.22
CA TRP A 435 -8.94 10.90 25.06
C TRP A 435 -7.76 11.09 24.11
N PHE A 436 -7.37 12.33 23.84
CA PHE A 436 -6.19 12.64 23.01
C PHE A 436 -4.92 11.96 23.55
N LEU A 437 -4.63 12.12 24.84
CA LEU A 437 -3.44 11.54 25.48
C LEU A 437 -3.50 10.01 25.52
N LEU A 438 -4.66 9.44 25.80
CA LEU A 438 -4.87 8.00 25.81
C LEU A 438 -4.65 7.40 24.41
N THR A 439 -5.23 8.01 23.37
CA THR A 439 -5.10 7.52 22.01
C THR A 439 -3.67 7.63 21.49
N ILE A 440 -2.94 8.71 21.80
CA ILE A 440 -1.51 8.79 21.43
C ILE A 440 -0.71 7.69 22.12
N THR A 441 -0.96 7.45 23.42
CA THR A 441 -0.26 6.41 24.19
C THR A 441 -0.47 5.03 23.55
N ILE A 442 -1.71 4.70 23.21
CA ILE A 442 -2.03 3.41 22.57
C ILE A 442 -1.47 3.36 21.14
N GLY A 443 -1.58 4.44 20.37
CA GLY A 443 -1.03 4.52 19.01
C GLY A 443 0.47 4.24 18.96
N VAL A 444 1.25 4.86 19.85
CA VAL A 444 2.70 4.61 19.96
C VAL A 444 2.98 3.16 20.33
N PHE A 445 2.23 2.58 21.26
CA PHE A 445 2.37 1.17 21.66
C PHE A 445 2.07 0.21 20.51
N LEU A 446 1.00 0.45 19.74
CA LEU A 446 0.62 -0.37 18.59
C LEU A 446 1.67 -0.31 17.50
N CYS A 447 2.21 0.88 17.20
CA CYS A 447 3.25 1.04 16.19
C CYS A 447 4.55 0.31 16.57
N ASP A 448 4.99 0.40 17.85
CA ASP A 448 6.17 -0.33 18.31
C ASP A 448 5.96 -1.85 18.24
N SER A 449 4.79 -2.33 18.62
CA SER A 449 4.45 -3.76 18.61
C SER A 449 4.38 -4.33 17.20
N TRP A 450 3.74 -3.61 16.28
CA TRP A 450 3.65 -3.99 14.86
C TRP A 450 5.03 -4.08 14.20
N LEU A 451 5.92 -3.11 14.44
CA LEU A 451 7.29 -3.16 13.92
C LEU A 451 8.10 -4.32 14.49
N ARG A 452 7.92 -4.68 15.77
CA ARG A 452 8.61 -5.84 16.35
C ARG A 452 8.18 -7.13 15.65
N GLN A 453 6.88 -7.28 15.34
CA GLN A 453 6.39 -8.47 14.63
C GLN A 453 6.94 -8.56 13.21
N ARG A 454 7.04 -7.43 12.49
CA ARG A 454 7.65 -7.37 11.15
C ARG A 454 9.14 -7.72 11.11
N LYS A 455 9.85 -7.65 12.25
CA LYS A 455 11.27 -8.03 12.32
C LYS A 455 11.48 -9.50 12.70
N THR A 456 10.46 -10.16 13.24
CA THR A 456 10.53 -11.56 13.67
C THR A 456 10.01 -12.53 12.62
N ASN A 457 9.15 -12.04 11.72
CA ASN A 457 8.75 -12.72 10.49
C ASN A 457 9.67 -12.27 9.37
#